data_AF-A0A3M5TH23-F1
#
_entry.id   AF-A0A3M5TH23-F1
#
_cell.length_a   1.000
_cell.length_b   1.000
_cell.length_c   1.000
_cell.angle_alpha   90.00
_cell.angle_beta   90.00
_cell.angle_gamma   90.00
#
_symmetry.space_group_name_H-M   'P 1'
#
loop_
_entity.id
_entity.type
_entity.pdbx_description
1 polymer ?
#
loop_
_entity_poly.entity_id
_entity_poly.type
_entity_poly.pdbx_seq_one_letter_code
_entity_poly.pdbx_strand_id
1 'polypeptide(L)'
;MRTACFVDGYNLFYGLLAGTKYKWLDLPSLLSHILRVEHPENSLASVSFFTSGVKPSLASRGILSKEAQDSYLRALIARGVSVTYGRHQLESGKAPRFVDKNTPASRLDQVCWR
;
A
#
# COMPACT_ATOMS: atom_id res chain seq x y z
N MET A 1 -5.28 3.73 -25.15
CA MET A 1 -6.33 3.05 -24.33
C MET A 1 -6.48 3.76 -22.99
N ARG A 2 -7.68 3.76 -22.38
CA ARG A 2 -7.88 4.33 -21.03
C ARG A 2 -7.41 3.34 -19.97
N THR A 3 -6.50 3.76 -19.09
CA THR A 3 -5.86 2.86 -18.11
C THR A 3 -6.09 3.34 -16.68
N ALA A 4 -6.55 2.45 -15.81
CA ALA A 4 -6.64 2.68 -14.37
C ALA A 4 -5.41 2.08 -13.67
N CYS A 5 -4.84 2.81 -12.72
CA CYS A 5 -3.67 2.36 -11.95
C CYS A 5 -4.05 2.13 -10.49
N PHE A 6 -3.65 0.97 -9.97
CA PHE A 6 -3.83 0.59 -8.57
C PHE A 6 -2.45 0.51 -7.92
N VAL A 7 -2.24 1.31 -6.89
CA VAL A 7 -0.94 1.50 -6.24
C VAL A 7 -0.99 1.01 -4.82
N ASP A 8 -0.15 0.04 -4.50
CA ASP A 8 0.12 -0.39 -3.13
C ASP A 8 1.15 0.55 -2.49
N GLY A 9 0.71 1.31 -1.49
CA GLY A 9 1.54 2.29 -0.81
C GLY A 9 2.67 1.69 0.03
N TYR A 10 2.52 0.46 0.53
CA TYR A 10 3.57 -0.23 1.27
C TYR A 10 4.68 -0.69 0.33
N ASN A 11 4.31 -1.36 -0.75
CA ASN A 11 5.26 -1.82 -1.76
C ASN A 11 5.97 -0.64 -2.44
N LEU A 12 5.24 0.44 -2.75
CA LEU A 12 5.86 1.67 -3.26
C LEU A 12 6.86 2.27 -2.26
N PHE A 13 6.48 2.37 -0.99
CA PHE A 13 7.33 2.98 0.02
C PHE A 13 8.59 2.15 0.22
N TYR A 14 8.49 0.86 0.49
CA TYR A 14 9.65 0.03 0.78
C TYR A 14 10.47 -0.33 -0.47
N GLY A 15 9.84 -0.42 -1.64
CA GLY A 15 10.52 -0.77 -2.89
C GLY A 15 11.23 0.40 -3.59
N LEU A 16 10.73 1.63 -3.44
CA LEU A 16 11.25 2.79 -4.18
C LEU A 16 11.66 3.96 -3.28
N LEU A 17 10.85 4.27 -2.27
CA LEU A 17 11.01 5.51 -1.51
C LEU A 17 11.92 5.32 -0.30
N ALA A 18 11.93 4.15 0.34
CA ALA A 18 12.72 3.83 1.52
C ALA A 18 14.23 4.06 1.25
N GLY A 19 14.94 4.63 2.22
CA GLY A 19 16.35 5.00 2.05
C GLY A 19 16.62 6.26 1.22
N THR A 20 15.65 6.78 0.45
CA THR A 20 15.85 8.00 -0.34
C THR A 20 15.40 9.27 0.40
N LYS A 21 15.90 10.43 0.00
CA LYS A 21 15.40 11.74 0.45
C LYS A 21 14.12 12.20 -0.26
N TYR A 22 13.69 11.49 -1.30
CA TYR A 22 12.59 11.86 -2.19
C TYR A 22 11.29 11.17 -1.77
N LYS A 23 10.65 11.66 -0.70
CA LYS A 23 9.41 11.05 -0.17
C LYS A 23 8.12 11.56 -0.81
N TRP A 24 8.22 12.68 -1.52
CA TRP A 24 7.09 13.33 -2.19
C TRP A 24 7.15 12.97 -3.66
N LEU A 25 6.51 11.86 -4.02
CA LEU A 25 6.42 11.39 -5.40
C LEU A 25 5.10 11.87 -6.01
N ASP A 26 5.16 12.56 -7.15
CA ASP A 26 3.96 12.89 -7.91
C ASP A 26 3.49 11.66 -8.70
N LEU A 27 2.62 10.87 -8.07
CA LEU A 27 2.13 9.60 -8.61
C LEU A 27 1.38 9.75 -9.95
N PRO A 28 0.40 10.67 -10.09
CA PRO A 28 -0.26 10.89 -11.38
C PRO A 28 0.72 11.23 -12.52
N SER A 29 1.69 12.11 -12.25
CA SER A 29 2.68 12.50 -13.27
C SER A 29 3.59 11.33 -13.65
N LEU A 30 4.08 10.57 -12.67
CA LEU A 30 4.90 9.38 -12.93
C LEU A 30 4.13 8.34 -13.75
N LEU A 31 2.91 7.98 -13.33
CA LEU A 31 2.11 6.96 -13.99
C LEU A 31 1.72 7.40 -15.41
N SER A 32 1.37 8.66 -15.61
CA SER A 32 1.09 9.21 -16.94
C SER A 32 2.33 9.14 -17.84
N HIS A 33 3.52 9.43 -17.30
CA HIS A 33 4.76 9.32 -18.04
C HIS A 33 5.06 7.88 -18.45
N ILE A 34 4.98 6.94 -17.51
CA ILE A 34 5.18 5.50 -17.77
C ILE A 34 4.21 5.03 -18.86
N LEU A 35 2.91 5.33 -18.74
CA LEU A 35 1.92 4.94 -19.74
C LEU A 35 2.25 5.48 -21.13
N ARG A 36 2.70 6.73 -21.23
CA ARG A 36 3.08 7.36 -22.50
C ARG A 36 4.34 6.74 -23.11
N VAL A 37 5.31 6.37 -22.28
CA VAL A 37 6.55 5.70 -22.72
C VAL A 37 6.24 4.31 -23.26
N GLU A 38 5.41 3.54 -22.56
CA GLU A 38 4.99 2.20 -23.02
C GLU A 38 4.18 2.30 -24.32
N HIS A 39 3.14 3.14 -24.33
CA HIS A 39 2.33 3.40 -25.53
C HIS A 39 1.80 4.84 -25.53
N PRO A 40 2.19 5.69 -26.52
CA PRO A 40 1.79 7.11 -26.55
C PRO A 40 0.27 7.36 -26.55
N GLU A 41 -0.51 6.42 -27.06
CA GLU A 41 -1.98 6.47 -27.14
C GLU A 41 -2.68 6.13 -25.80
N ASN A 42 -1.92 5.76 -24.77
CA ASN A 42 -2.48 5.47 -23.46
C ASN A 42 -2.73 6.74 -22.66
N SER A 43 -3.86 6.76 -21.97
CA SER A 43 -4.25 7.86 -21.09
C SER A 43 -4.57 7.34 -19.71
N LEU A 44 -4.08 8.07 -18.70
CA LEU A 44 -4.37 7.75 -17.31
C LEU A 44 -5.82 8.14 -16.99
N ALA A 45 -6.65 7.15 -16.71
CA ALA A 45 -8.06 7.32 -16.42
C ALA A 45 -8.34 7.55 -14.93
N SER A 46 -7.61 6.85 -14.06
CA SER A 46 -7.73 6.99 -12.60
C SER A 46 -6.53 6.40 -11.87
N VAL A 47 -6.30 6.89 -10.65
CA VAL A 47 -5.29 6.33 -9.73
C VAL A 47 -5.97 6.01 -8.41
N SER A 48 -5.83 4.76 -7.96
CA SER A 48 -6.29 4.30 -6.65
C SER A 48 -5.08 3.92 -5.80
N PHE A 49 -4.93 4.54 -4.64
CA PHE A 49 -3.81 4.36 -3.72
C PHE A 49 -4.27 3.65 -2.45
N PHE A 50 -3.70 2.49 -2.16
CA PHE A 50 -4.06 1.65 -1.02
C PHE A 50 -2.97 1.71 0.04
N THR A 51 -3.31 2.09 1.27
CA THR A 51 -2.32 2.20 2.34
C THR A 51 -2.97 2.07 3.70
N SER A 52 -2.21 1.76 4.74
CA SER A 52 -2.67 1.86 6.13
C SER A 52 -2.04 3.08 6.79
N GLY A 53 -2.80 3.76 7.66
CA GLY A 53 -2.28 4.91 8.40
C GLY A 53 -1.10 4.51 9.29
N VAL A 54 -0.03 5.30 9.28
CA VAL A 54 1.17 5.05 10.08
C VAL A 54 0.78 5.03 11.55
N LYS A 55 1.10 3.93 12.23
CA LYS A 55 1.00 3.84 13.69
C LYS A 55 2.24 4.51 14.29
N PRO A 56 2.10 5.63 15.02
CA PRO A 56 3.25 6.30 15.62
C PRO A 56 4.09 5.38 16.51
N SER A 57 3.45 4.44 17.21
CA SER A 57 4.11 3.45 18.07
C SER A 57 5.03 2.48 17.32
N LEU A 58 4.90 2.35 16.00
CA LEU A 58 5.69 1.45 15.16
C LEU A 58 6.62 2.21 14.20
N ALA A 59 6.60 3.55 14.23
CA ALA A 59 7.30 4.37 13.25
C ALA A 59 8.63 4.87 13.80
N SER A 60 9.68 4.87 12.96
CA SER A 60 11.04 5.30 13.35
C SER A 60 11.13 6.74 13.85
N ARG A 61 10.17 7.60 13.48
CA ARG A 61 10.08 9.01 13.93
C ARG A 61 8.75 9.32 14.63
N GLY A 62 8.05 8.31 15.11
CA GLY A 62 6.81 8.48 15.86
C GLY A 62 5.75 9.30 15.12
N ILE A 63 5.25 10.35 15.78
CA ILE A 63 4.20 11.24 15.28
C ILE A 63 4.60 11.93 13.97
N LEU A 64 5.87 12.32 13.83
CA LEU A 64 6.37 13.00 12.62
C LEU A 64 6.21 12.14 11.37
N SER A 65 6.36 10.82 11.48
CA SER A 65 6.13 9.91 10.35
C SER A 65 4.66 9.84 9.96
N LYS A 66 3.75 9.92 10.94
CA LYS A 66 2.31 9.98 10.68
C LYS A 66 1.94 11.28 10.00
N GLU A 67 2.37 12.42 10.52
CA GLU A 67 2.09 13.74 9.94
C GLU A 67 2.62 13.87 8.51
N ALA A 68 3.81 13.33 8.25
CA ALA A 68 4.38 13.29 6.91
C ALA A 68 3.52 12.44 5.95
N GLN A 69 3.07 11.24 6.38
CA GLN A 69 2.19 10.41 5.57
C GLN A 69 0.84 11.13 5.32
N ASP A 70 0.21 11.66 6.37
CA ASP A 70 -1.07 12.36 6.27
C ASP A 70 -0.98 13.55 5.31
N SER A 71 0.11 14.33 5.37
CA SER A 71 0.35 15.45 4.47
C SER A 71 0.49 15.01 3.03
N TYR A 72 1.23 13.92 2.78
CA TYR A 72 1.39 13.36 1.44
C TYR A 72 0.07 12.80 0.89
N LEU A 73 -0.72 12.09 1.70
CA LEU A 73 -2.02 11.56 1.27
C LEU A 73 -3.00 12.68 0.94
N ARG A 74 -3.03 13.77 1.72
CA ARG A 74 -3.83 14.97 1.37
C ARG A 74 -3.41 15.56 0.04
N ALA A 75 -2.11 15.65 -0.24
CA ALA A 75 -1.61 16.13 -1.52
C ALA A 75 -2.00 15.22 -2.70
N LEU A 76 -1.96 13.89 -2.51
CA LEU A 76 -2.43 12.94 -3.52
C LEU A 76 -3.93 13.08 -3.81
N ILE A 77 -4.75 13.24 -2.77
CA ILE A 77 -6.19 13.48 -2.92
C ILE A 77 -6.43 14.78 -3.70
N ALA A 78 -5.71 15.85 -3.37
CA ALA A 78 -5.79 17.12 -4.10
C ALA A 78 -5.32 17.00 -5.57
N ARG A 79 -4.53 15.97 -5.90
CA ARG A 79 -4.11 15.63 -7.25
C ARG A 79 -5.08 14.70 -7.99
N GLY A 80 -6.22 14.35 -7.38
CA GLY A 80 -7.25 13.50 -7.98
C GLY A 80 -7.04 11.99 -7.77
N VAL A 81 -6.17 11.60 -6.84
CA VAL A 81 -5.96 10.19 -6.48
C VAL A 81 -7.00 9.75 -5.46
N SER A 82 -7.64 8.61 -5.70
CA SER A 82 -8.53 7.98 -4.72
C SER A 82 -7.70 7.22 -3.69
N VAL A 83 -7.78 7.58 -2.40
CA VAL A 83 -7.03 6.91 -1.33
C VAL A 83 -7.94 5.99 -0.55
N THR A 84 -7.58 4.71 -0.45
CA THR A 84 -8.27 3.71 0.36
C THR A 84 -7.41 3.32 1.56
N TYR A 85 -7.97 3.48 2.76
CA TYR A 85 -7.29 3.19 4.02
C TYR A 85 -7.53 1.74 4.46
N GLY A 86 -6.45 0.97 4.57
CA GLY A 86 -6.41 -0.34 5.19
C GLY A 86 -6.32 -0.26 6.72
N ARG A 87 -6.48 -1.41 7.37
CA ARG A 87 -6.34 -1.57 8.82
C ARG A 87 -5.10 -2.41 9.12
N HIS A 88 -4.37 -2.02 10.15
CA HIS A 88 -3.30 -2.84 10.70
C HIS A 88 -3.88 -3.94 11.57
N GLN A 89 -3.67 -5.20 11.19
CA GLN A 89 -3.94 -6.34 12.06
C GLN A 89 -2.66 -6.62 12.87
N LEU A 90 -2.68 -6.20 14.15
CA LEU A 90 -1.57 -6.46 15.08
C LEU A 90 -1.74 -7.78 15.84
N GLU A 91 -2.95 -8.32 15.85
CA GLU A 91 -3.21 -9.61 16.45
C GLU A 91 -2.73 -10.71 15.52
N SER A 92 -2.00 -11.67 16.09
CA SER A 92 -1.58 -12.85 15.34
C SER A 92 -2.80 -13.61 14.85
N GLY A 93 -2.88 -13.78 13.53
CA GLY A 93 -3.87 -14.64 12.91
C GLY A 93 -3.63 -16.08 13.35
N LYS A 94 -4.70 -16.74 13.79
CA LYS A 94 -4.69 -18.18 13.99
C LYS A 94 -5.18 -18.84 12.70
N ALA A 95 -4.35 -19.66 12.07
CA ALA A 95 -4.80 -20.49 10.96
C ALA A 95 -4.88 -21.95 11.39
N PRO A 96 -5.75 -22.76 10.78
CA PRO A 96 -5.78 -24.19 11.03
C PRO A 96 -4.40 -24.80 10.85
N ARG A 97 -3.99 -25.67 11.78
CA ARG A 97 -2.73 -26.41 11.65
C ARG A 97 -2.83 -27.34 10.45
N PHE A 98 -1.84 -27.28 9.57
CA PHE A 98 -1.68 -28.34 8.57
C PHE A 98 -1.07 -29.57 9.25
N VAL A 99 -1.76 -30.70 9.17
CA VAL A 99 -1.30 -31.99 9.72
C VAL A 99 -0.82 -32.89 8.59
N ASP A 100 -1.71 -33.21 7.64
CA ASP A 100 -1.42 -33.96 6.42
C ASP A 100 -2.51 -33.71 5.36
N LYS A 101 -2.39 -34.33 4.18
CA LYS A 101 -3.33 -34.14 3.05
C LYS A 101 -4.69 -34.81 3.25
N ASN A 102 -4.79 -35.79 4.13
CA ASN A 102 -6.01 -36.59 4.38
C ASN A 102 -6.80 -36.04 5.58
N THR A 103 -6.17 -35.24 6.44
CA THR A 103 -6.78 -34.63 7.61
C THR A 103 -7.44 -33.28 7.24
N PRO A 104 -8.78 -33.13 7.38
CA PRO A 104 -9.46 -31.88 7.07
C PRO A 104 -9.12 -30.78 8.07
N ALA A 105 -9.16 -29.53 7.61
CA ALA A 105 -8.85 -28.36 8.44
C ALA A 105 -9.85 -28.24 9.62
N SER A 106 -9.30 -28.12 10.83
CA SER A 106 -10.09 -27.96 12.06
C SER A 106 -10.09 -26.52 12.55
N ARG A 107 -11.27 -25.99 12.93
CA ARG A 107 -11.35 -24.70 13.64
C ARG A 107 -10.89 -24.78 15.10
N LEU A 108 -10.75 -25.99 15.65
CA LEU A 108 -10.30 -26.23 17.02
C LEU A 108 -8.78 -26.44 17.14
N ASP A 109 -8.12 -26.83 16.04
CA ASP A 109 -6.66 -26.98 15.99
C ASP A 109 -6.05 -25.87 15.13
N GLN A 110 -5.62 -24.81 15.78
CA GLN A 110 -5.04 -23.65 15.13
C GLN A 110 -3.61 -23.40 15.60
N VAL A 111 -2.77 -22.94 14.68
CA VAL A 111 -1.43 -22.43 14.98
C VAL A 111 -1.40 -20.92 14.79
N CYS A 112 -0.71 -20.26 15.71
CA CYS A 112 -0.41 -18.84 15.62
C CYS A 112 0.64 -18.65 14.53
N TRP A 113 0.30 -17.96 13.44
CA TRP A 113 1.29 -17.55 12.46
C TRP A 113 2.00 -16.30 13.00
N ARG A 114 3.33 -16.37 13.12
CA ARG A 114 4.19 -15.22 13.44
C ARG A 114 4.45 -14.38 12.21
#